data_AF-A0A7Y4SEH2-F1
#
_entry.id   AF-A0A7Y4SEH2-F1
#
_cell.length_a   1.000
_cell.length_b   1.000
_cell.length_c   1.000
_cell.angle_alpha   90.00
_cell.angle_beta   90.00
_cell.angle_gamma   90.00
#
_symmetry.space_group_name_H-M   'P 1'
#
loop_
_entity.id
_entity.type
_entity.pdbx_description
1 polymer ?
#
loop_
_entity_poly.entity_id
_entity_poly.type
_entity_poly.pdbx_seq_one_letter_code
_entity_poly.pdbx_strand_id
1 'polypeptide(L)'
;MADVAAVFRLPWAWPLGGDSWGLESRLIASAGLLQAADESGLIVTVVPVLALNGWGELVTFDAGAGAGFFSNYKFGVQDFGGPVQIVATAGIRLNPFAHAYTGLRAQHFSDAGLYGPSSLGVDMYIVEIGYRF
;
A
#
# COMPACT_ATOMS: atom_id res chain seq x y z
N MET A 1 2.23 12.96 -4.68
CA MET A 1 3.12 11.93 -4.08
C MET A 1 3.82 11.21 -5.21
N ALA A 2 5.10 10.86 -5.00
CA ALA A 2 5.81 9.86 -5.81
C ALA A 2 6.30 8.77 -4.86
N ASP A 3 6.17 7.50 -5.23
CA ASP A 3 6.43 6.36 -4.34
C ASP A 3 7.08 5.22 -5.12
N VAL A 4 7.97 4.49 -4.46
CA VAL A 4 8.60 3.27 -4.99
C VAL A 4 8.30 2.15 -4.01
N ALA A 5 7.76 1.04 -4.54
CA ALA A 5 7.39 -0.12 -3.75
C ALA A 5 8.08 -1.39 -4.26
N ALA A 6 8.41 -2.27 -3.32
CA ALA A 6 8.80 -3.65 -3.56
C ALA A 6 7.72 -4.59 -3.01
N VAL A 7 7.36 -5.60 -3.79
CA VAL A 7 6.37 -6.61 -3.40
C VAL A 7 7.04 -7.97 -3.33
N PHE A 8 7.04 -8.56 -2.14
CA PHE A 8 7.64 -9.86 -1.88
C PHE A 8 6.53 -10.90 -1.69
N ARG A 9 6.66 -12.07 -2.31
CA ARG A 9 5.82 -13.22 -1.95
C ARG A 9 6.27 -13.77 -0.60
N LEU A 10 5.30 -14.08 0.24
CA LEU A 10 5.50 -14.73 1.53
C LEU A 10 5.14 -16.23 1.40
N PRO A 11 5.55 -17.09 2.34
CA PRO A 11 5.48 -18.54 2.16
C PRO A 11 4.07 -19.15 2.23
N TRP A 12 3.04 -18.37 2.61
CA TRP A 12 1.69 -18.89 2.75
C TRP A 12 0.88 -18.65 1.48
N ALA A 13 0.40 -19.75 0.90
CA ALA A 13 -0.47 -19.78 -0.27
C ALA A 13 -1.51 -20.90 -0.15
N TRP A 14 -2.68 -20.66 -0.73
CA TRP A 14 -3.83 -21.55 -0.72
C TRP A 14 -4.46 -21.58 -2.13
N PRO A 15 -4.54 -22.73 -2.79
CA PRO A 15 -5.27 -22.85 -4.04
C PRO A 15 -6.77 -22.65 -3.78
N LEU A 16 -7.46 -21.91 -4.64
CA LEU A 16 -8.89 -21.64 -4.52
C LEU A 16 -9.62 -21.93 -5.85
N GLY A 17 -10.70 -22.71 -5.81
CA GLY A 17 -11.55 -22.89 -7.00
C GLY A 17 -10.82 -23.47 -8.22
N GLY A 18 -10.11 -24.58 -8.04
CA GLY A 18 -9.32 -25.22 -9.10
C GLY A 18 -8.06 -24.41 -9.45
N ASP A 19 -7.74 -24.33 -10.74
CA ASP A 19 -6.53 -23.65 -11.25
C ASP A 19 -6.76 -22.18 -11.60
N SER A 20 -7.98 -21.66 -11.39
CA SER A 20 -8.36 -20.29 -11.81
C SER A 20 -8.07 -19.23 -10.75
N TRP A 21 -8.08 -19.58 -9.47
CA TRP A 21 -7.83 -18.64 -8.39
C TRP A 21 -6.82 -19.17 -7.37
N GLY A 22 -6.09 -18.26 -6.74
CA GLY A 22 -5.18 -18.58 -5.64
C GLY A 22 -5.10 -17.44 -4.66
N LEU A 23 -5.11 -17.75 -3.38
CA LEU A 23 -4.86 -16.79 -2.32
C LEU A 23 -3.43 -16.96 -1.83
N GLU A 24 -2.67 -15.88 -1.69
CA GLU A 24 -1.35 -15.91 -1.09
C GLU A 24 -1.10 -14.72 -0.20
N SER A 25 -0.07 -14.82 0.62
CA SER A 25 0.44 -13.72 1.41
C SER A 25 1.56 -13.00 0.65
N ARG A 26 1.60 -11.67 0.74
CA ARG A 26 2.68 -10.83 0.21
C ARG A 26 3.08 -9.78 1.24
N LEU A 27 4.28 -9.23 1.11
CA LEU A 27 4.74 -8.06 1.85
C LEU A 27 4.96 -6.93 0.84
N ILE A 28 4.33 -5.78 1.08
CA ILE A 28 4.59 -4.54 0.34
C ILE A 28 5.46 -3.66 1.23
N ALA A 29 6.64 -3.28 0.76
CA ALA A 29 7.47 -2.28 1.40
C ALA A 29 7.63 -1.09 0.45
N SER A 30 7.36 0.13 0.90
CA SER A 30 7.46 1.32 0.06
C SER A 30 8.17 2.48 0.72
N ALA A 31 8.70 3.38 -0.11
CA ALA A 31 9.20 4.67 0.29
C ALA A 31 8.83 5.72 -0.76
N GLY A 32 8.35 6.88 -0.29
CA GLY A 32 7.83 7.92 -1.16
C GLY A 32 8.02 9.32 -0.61
N LEU A 33 7.84 10.29 -1.50
CA LEU A 33 7.85 11.72 -1.20
C LEU A 33 6.41 12.24 -1.22
N LEU A 34 5.95 12.70 -0.06
CA LEU A 34 4.71 13.46 0.11
C LEU A 34 5.04 14.96 0.03
N GLN A 35 4.26 15.70 -0.76
CA GLN A 35 4.40 17.15 -0.92
C GLN A 35 3.00 17.78 -0.86
N ALA A 36 2.82 18.74 0.04
CA ALA A 36 1.58 19.48 0.23
C ALA A 36 1.87 20.79 0.98
N ALA A 37 1.10 21.85 0.70
CA ALA A 37 1.21 23.14 1.40
C ALA A 37 2.66 23.70 1.48
N ASP A 38 3.42 23.60 0.38
CA ASP A 38 4.84 24.00 0.28
C ASP A 38 5.80 23.25 1.23
N GLU A 39 5.32 22.16 1.84
CA GLU A 39 6.09 21.27 2.69
C GLU A 39 6.31 19.92 2.01
N SER A 40 7.36 19.21 2.43
CA SER A 40 7.66 17.86 1.96
C SER A 40 8.00 16.92 3.11
N GLY A 41 7.75 15.63 2.91
CA GLY A 41 8.04 14.59 3.89
C GLY A 41 8.26 13.23 3.22
N LEU A 42 9.16 12.45 3.79
CA LEU A 42 9.31 11.04 3.48
C LEU A 42 8.15 10.25 4.10
N ILE A 43 7.56 9.37 3.31
CA ILE A 43 6.65 8.32 3.77
C ILE A 43 7.30 6.96 3.52
N VAL A 44 7.26 6.08 4.52
CA VAL A 44 7.72 4.69 4.41
C VAL A 44 6.60 3.78 4.89
N THR A 45 6.33 2.68 4.17
CA THR A 45 5.33 1.70 4.59
C THR A 45 5.87 0.28 4.56
N VAL A 46 5.37 -0.56 5.46
CA VAL A 46 5.59 -2.01 5.47
C VAL A 46 4.27 -2.69 5.79
N VAL A 47 3.72 -3.41 4.81
CA VAL A 47 2.34 -3.91 4.85
C VAL A 47 2.27 -5.37 4.41
N PRO A 48 2.01 -6.31 5.32
CA PRO A 48 1.58 -7.65 4.92
C PRO A 48 0.18 -7.56 4.30
N VAL A 49 -0.02 -8.26 3.19
CA VAL A 49 -1.30 -8.30 2.48
C VAL A 49 -1.68 -9.74 2.15
N LEU A 50 -2.98 -9.99 2.03
CA LEU A 50 -3.52 -11.13 1.33
C LEU A 50 -3.77 -10.72 -0.13
N ALA A 51 -3.30 -11.53 -1.07
CA ALA A 51 -3.42 -11.33 -2.50
C ALA A 51 -4.24 -12.47 -3.12
N LEU A 52 -5.40 -12.13 -3.67
CA LEU A 52 -6.25 -13.01 -4.44
C LEU A 52 -5.89 -12.86 -5.93
N ASN A 53 -5.26 -13.90 -6.48
CA ASN A 53 -4.81 -13.98 -7.85
C ASN A 53 -5.83 -14.74 -8.71
N GLY A 54 -6.19 -14.17 -9.86
CA GLY A 54 -7.10 -14.78 -10.83
C GLY A 54 -6.44 -15.02 -12.19
N TRP A 55 -6.84 -16.10 -12.86
CA TRP A 55 -6.45 -16.47 -14.23
C TRP A 55 -4.95 -16.40 -14.49
N GLY A 56 -4.16 -17.16 -13.72
CA GLY A 56 -2.71 -17.16 -13.86
C GLY A 56 -2.07 -15.80 -13.52
N GLU A 57 -2.64 -15.08 -12.55
CA GLU A 57 -2.24 -13.72 -12.14
C GLU A 57 -2.49 -12.63 -13.17
N LEU A 58 -3.33 -12.85 -14.19
CA LEU A 58 -3.78 -11.76 -15.06
C LEU A 58 -4.38 -10.60 -14.23
N VAL A 59 -5.10 -10.94 -13.16
CA VAL A 59 -5.59 -9.98 -12.17
C VAL A 59 -5.14 -10.40 -10.76
N THR A 60 -4.80 -9.40 -9.95
CA THR A 60 -4.62 -9.58 -8.51
C THR A 60 -5.42 -8.53 -7.76
N PHE A 61 -6.18 -8.95 -6.76
CA PHE A 61 -6.72 -8.07 -5.72
C PHE A 61 -5.91 -8.28 -4.46
N ASP A 62 -5.48 -7.23 -3.78
CA ASP A 62 -4.80 -7.37 -2.50
C ASP A 62 -5.32 -6.39 -1.46
N ALA A 63 -5.29 -6.81 -0.20
CA ALA A 63 -5.65 -5.97 0.94
C ALA A 63 -4.87 -6.38 2.18
N GLY A 64 -4.60 -5.42 3.04
CA GLY A 64 -3.88 -5.67 4.29
C GLY A 64 -3.74 -4.43 5.15
N ALA A 65 -3.10 -4.61 6.30
CA ALA A 65 -2.80 -3.53 7.23
C ALA A 65 -1.41 -3.71 7.81
N GLY A 66 -0.74 -2.59 8.08
CA GLY A 66 0.65 -2.58 8.51
C GLY A 66 1.05 -1.25 9.14
N ALA A 67 2.35 -0.95 9.07
CA ALA A 67 2.93 0.25 9.67
C ALA A 67 3.38 1.25 8.60
N GLY A 68 3.18 2.52 8.91
CA GLY A 68 3.67 3.67 8.17
C GLY A 68 4.56 4.55 9.04
N PHE A 69 5.54 5.19 8.43
CA PHE A 69 6.39 6.21 9.06
C PHE A 69 6.42 7.49 8.21
N PHE A 70 6.22 8.63 8.84
CA PHE A 70 6.12 9.95 8.23
C PHE A 70 7.21 10.84 8.82
N SER A 71 8.15 11.32 8.01
CA SER A 71 9.21 12.24 8.49
C SER A 71 8.66 13.64 8.75
N ASN A 72 7.60 14.03 8.05
CA ASN A 72 6.76 15.16 8.35
C ASN A 72 5.30 14.67 8.38
N TYR A 73 4.58 15.03 9.43
CA TYR A 73 3.18 14.62 9.67
C TYR A 73 2.26 15.84 9.82
N LYS A 74 2.77 17.04 9.53
CA LYS A 74 2.00 18.28 9.43
C LYS A 74 2.26 18.89 8.07
N PHE A 75 1.20 19.31 7.38
CA PHE A 75 1.28 19.94 6.07
C PHE A 75 0.28 21.09 6.04
N GLY A 76 0.76 22.31 6.29
CA GLY A 76 -0.12 23.47 6.51
C GLY A 76 -1.06 23.25 7.70
N VAL A 77 -2.37 23.19 7.44
CA VAL A 77 -3.39 22.98 8.48
C VAL A 77 -3.73 21.51 8.73
N GLN A 78 -3.22 20.59 7.90
CA GLN A 78 -3.44 19.16 8.08
C GLN A 78 -2.42 18.61 9.08
N ASP A 79 -2.92 17.91 10.11
CA ASP A 79 -2.12 17.26 11.14
C ASP A 79 -2.50 15.80 11.20
N PHE A 80 -1.57 14.92 10.81
CA PHE A 80 -1.75 13.47 10.82
C PHE A 80 -1.48 12.85 12.20
N GLY A 81 -1.26 13.68 13.23
CA GLY A 81 -1.05 13.30 14.63
C GLY A 81 0.42 13.12 14.97
N GLY A 82 1.10 12.19 14.31
CA GLY A 82 2.51 11.90 14.61
C GLY A 82 3.21 11.02 13.57
N PRO A 83 4.49 10.70 13.81
CA PRO A 83 5.33 10.08 12.80
C PRO A 83 5.04 8.60 12.56
N VAL A 84 4.41 7.88 13.49
CA VAL A 84 4.05 6.46 13.32
C VAL A 84 2.56 6.35 13.01
N GLN A 85 2.22 5.65 11.94
CA GLN A 85 0.87 5.49 11.45
C GLN A 85 0.53 4.00 11.29
N ILE A 86 -0.72 3.64 11.51
CA ILE A 86 -1.31 2.41 10.99
C ILE A 86 -1.72 2.69 9.55
N VAL A 87 -1.35 1.81 8.63
CA VAL A 87 -1.79 1.86 7.23
C VAL A 87 -2.73 0.70 6.96
N ALA A 88 -3.90 0.99 6.40
CA ALA A 88 -4.74 0.01 5.73
C ALA A 88 -4.65 0.22 4.22
N THR A 89 -4.54 -0.85 3.44
CA THR A 89 -4.44 -0.76 1.98
C THR A 89 -5.33 -1.77 1.29
N ALA A 90 -5.83 -1.38 0.13
CA ALA A 90 -6.44 -2.27 -0.85
C ALA A 90 -5.99 -1.87 -2.25
N GLY A 91 -5.79 -2.85 -3.13
CA GLY A 91 -5.36 -2.60 -4.50
C GLY A 91 -5.86 -3.64 -5.49
N ILE A 92 -5.86 -3.23 -6.76
CA ILE A 92 -6.08 -4.08 -7.92
C ILE A 92 -4.90 -3.91 -8.88
N ARG A 93 -4.39 -5.03 -9.40
CA ARG A 93 -3.34 -5.08 -10.42
C ARG A 93 -3.78 -5.91 -11.61
N LEU A 94 -3.36 -5.48 -12.79
CA LEU A 94 -3.49 -6.19 -14.05
C LEU A 94 -2.09 -6.48 -14.61
N ASN A 95 -1.85 -7.73 -14.98
CA ASN A 95 -0.58 -8.22 -15.53
C ASN A 95 -0.80 -8.77 -16.96
N PRO A 96 -1.15 -7.92 -17.96
CA PRO A 96 -1.42 -8.38 -19.32
C PRO A 96 -0.16 -8.88 -20.06
N PHE A 97 1.02 -8.58 -19.54
CA PHE A 97 2.32 -9.01 -20.06
C PHE A 97 3.12 -9.71 -18.96
N ALA A 98 4.01 -10.63 -19.33
CA ALA A 98 4.71 -11.50 -18.36
C ALA A 98 5.48 -10.74 -17.27
N HIS A 99 6.05 -9.58 -17.60
CA HIS A 99 6.95 -8.84 -16.69
C HIS A 99 6.48 -7.43 -16.36
N ALA A 100 5.29 -7.01 -16.79
CA ALA A 100 4.82 -5.65 -16.58
C ALA A 100 3.40 -5.67 -16.02
N TYR A 101 3.14 -4.74 -15.10
CA TYR A 101 1.83 -4.57 -14.51
C TYR A 101 1.45 -3.11 -14.35
N THR A 102 0.14 -2.88 -14.28
CA THR A 102 -0.45 -1.63 -13.83
C THR A 102 -1.45 -1.90 -12.73
N GLY A 103 -1.74 -0.90 -11.90
CA GLY A 103 -2.68 -1.06 -10.81
C GLY A 103 -3.22 0.25 -10.26
N LEU A 104 -4.19 0.10 -9.36
CA LEU A 104 -4.71 1.18 -8.53
C LEU A 104 -4.66 0.71 -7.09
N ARG A 105 -4.22 1.60 -6.20
CA ARG A 105 -4.14 1.33 -4.77
C ARG A 105 -4.74 2.47 -3.97
N ALA A 106 -5.57 2.10 -3.00
CA ALA A 106 -6.00 2.98 -1.93
C ALA A 106 -5.21 2.66 -0.66
N GLN A 107 -4.83 3.69 0.08
CA GLN A 107 -4.24 3.60 1.40
C GLN A 107 -4.95 4.58 2.33
N HIS A 108 -5.24 4.12 3.54
CA HIS A 108 -5.70 4.96 4.64
C HIS A 108 -4.66 4.92 5.74
N PHE A 109 -4.26 6.09 6.24
CA PHE A 109 -3.33 6.24 7.36
C PHE A 109 -4.05 6.85 8.55
N SER A 110 -3.80 6.30 9.73
CA SER A 110 -4.29 6.82 10.99
C SER A 110 -3.32 6.51 12.12
N ASP A 111 -3.20 7.41 13.10
CA ASP A 111 -2.49 7.15 14.33
C ASP A 111 -3.33 6.37 15.36
N ALA A 112 -4.58 6.04 15.03
CA ALA A 112 -5.56 5.44 15.92
C ALA A 112 -5.73 6.17 17.27
N GLY A 113 -5.54 7.50 17.27
CA GLY A 113 -5.61 8.35 18.46
C GLY A 113 -4.38 8.29 19.36
N LEU A 114 -3.29 7.65 18.92
CA LEU A 114 -2.02 7.55 19.68
C LEU A 114 -1.46 8.93 20.06
N TYR A 115 -1.68 9.95 19.23
CA TYR A 115 -1.17 11.31 19.46
C TYR A 115 -2.26 12.31 19.87
N GLY A 116 -3.40 11.80 20.33
CA GLY A 116 -4.52 12.59 20.81
C GLY A 116 -5.73 12.60 19.88
N PRO A 117 -6.82 13.27 20.27
CA PRO A 117 -8.12 13.17 19.58
C PRO A 117 -8.23 14.05 18.32
N SER A 118 -7.24 14.88 18.03
CA SER A 118 -7.30 15.91 16.98
C SER A 118 -6.57 15.52 15.69
N SER A 119 -6.00 14.32 15.60
CA SER A 119 -5.35 13.84 14.39
C SER A 119 -6.39 13.55 13.31
N LEU A 120 -6.09 13.98 12.09
CA LEU A 120 -6.87 13.64 10.90
C LEU A 120 -6.12 12.53 10.17
N GLY A 121 -6.78 11.39 9.96
CA GLY A 121 -6.24 10.39 9.05
C GLY A 121 -6.10 10.94 7.63
N VAL A 122 -5.30 10.29 6.80
CA VAL A 122 -5.11 10.68 5.40
C VAL A 122 -5.32 9.50 4.47
N ASP A 123 -6.06 9.76 3.38
CA ASP A 123 -6.28 8.81 2.30
C ASP A 123 -5.37 9.12 1.12
N MET A 124 -4.77 8.09 0.54
CA MET A 124 -3.94 8.19 -0.66
C MET A 124 -4.45 7.23 -1.73
N TYR A 125 -4.57 7.73 -2.95
CA TYR A 125 -4.93 6.96 -4.14
C TYR A 125 -3.76 7.00 -5.13
N ILE A 126 -3.22 5.83 -5.44
CA ILE A 126 -1.97 5.67 -6.18
C ILE A 126 -2.25 4.88 -7.46
N VAL A 127 -1.74 5.38 -8.59
CA VAL A 127 -1.64 4.63 -9.85
C VAL A 127 -0.30 3.91 -9.85
N GLU A 128 -0.32 2.61 -10.06
CA GLU A 128 0.85 1.76 -10.06
C GLU A 128 1.27 1.40 -11.49
N ILE A 129 2.57 1.43 -11.73
CA ILE A 129 3.23 0.82 -12.90
C ILE A 129 4.46 0.11 -12.35
N GLY A 130 4.70 -1.13 -12.75
CA GLY A 130 5.83 -1.89 -12.22
C GLY A 130 6.28 -3.03 -13.09
N TYR A 131 7.42 -3.60 -12.69
CA TYR A 131 8.06 -4.72 -13.33
C TYR A 131 8.05 -5.93 -12.40
N ARG A 132 7.81 -7.11 -12.96
CA ARG A 132 7.88 -8.41 -12.27
C ARG A 132 9.10 -9.18 -12.76
N PHE A 133 10.01 -9.47 -11.84
CA PHE A 133 11.22 -10.26 -12.07
C PHE A 133 10.93 -11.76 -12.17
#